data_AF-A0A416CCT5-F1
#
_entry.id   AF-A0A416CCT5-F1
#
_cell.length_a   1.000
_cell.length_b   1.000
_cell.length_c   1.000
_cell.angle_alpha   90.00
_cell.angle_beta   90.00
_cell.angle_gamma   90.00
#
_symmetry.space_group_name_H-M   'P 1'
#
loop_
_entity.id
_entity.type
_entity.pdbx_description
1 polymer ?
#
loop_
_entity_poly.entity_id
_entity_poly.type
_entity_poly.pdbx_seq_one_letter_code
_entity_poly.pdbx_strand_id
1 'polypeptide(L)'
;MQIIEEKYNWSGVFSNRSKTDYIVLHHAEAVKCTAQDVHSWHRANGWTGIGYHFFVRKDGTIYCGRPINVVGAHVQGMNSCSVGICAEGDYHTKEKTMPQAQKKSIIELCQYLKKNYYPNAKIVGHREIGDSNCPGRYYPLDEIKNMKYTEVLTMEQYNELKSLIEKQAAEIADLKNINKQLVNVVQTTMVYDFNDDNMPDWARPAVQAAQDYGALVGDEQGRLGLSYKDLRTIVREYRCGMYNK
;
A
#
# COMPACT_ATOMS: atom_id res chain seq x y z
N MET A 1 -12.58 -1.77 -12.52
CA MET A 1 -13.60 -2.83 -12.45
C MET A 1 -14.86 -2.38 -13.21
N GLN A 2 -15.30 -3.14 -14.21
CA GLN A 2 -16.55 -2.91 -14.95
C GLN A 2 -17.54 -4.01 -14.60
N ILE A 3 -18.76 -3.62 -14.20
CA ILE A 3 -19.85 -4.54 -13.90
C ILE A 3 -20.91 -4.38 -15.00
N ILE A 4 -21.28 -5.48 -15.64
CA ILE A 4 -22.22 -5.50 -16.75
C ILE A 4 -23.61 -5.80 -16.20
N GLU A 5 -24.56 -4.90 -16.49
CA GLU A 5 -25.97 -5.14 -16.23
C GLU A 5 -26.53 -6.09 -17.29
N GLU A 6 -27.09 -7.20 -16.83
CA GLU A 6 -27.66 -8.23 -17.70
C GLU A 6 -29.19 -8.20 -17.61
N LYS A 7 -29.86 -8.38 -18.75
CA LYS A 7 -31.34 -8.39 -18.77
C LYS A 7 -31.84 -9.80 -18.54
N TYR A 8 -32.49 -10.00 -17.39
CA TYR A 8 -33.14 -11.26 -17.04
C TYR A 8 -34.65 -11.17 -17.14
N ASN A 9 -35.27 -12.25 -17.63
CA ASN A 9 -36.70 -12.45 -17.48
C ASN A 9 -36.94 -13.14 -16.13
N TRP A 10 -37.41 -12.43 -15.11
CA TRP A 10 -37.63 -13.02 -13.78
C TRP A 10 -38.99 -13.74 -13.70
N SER A 11 -39.07 -14.88 -13.01
CA SER A 11 -40.33 -15.65 -12.84
C SER A 11 -41.15 -15.23 -11.61
N GLY A 12 -40.75 -14.18 -10.89
CA GLY A 12 -41.41 -13.75 -9.66
C GLY A 12 -40.84 -12.44 -9.11
N VAL A 13 -41.36 -12.04 -7.94
CA VAL A 13 -40.97 -10.80 -7.24
C VAL A 13 -39.86 -11.06 -6.22
N PHE A 14 -39.10 -10.02 -5.92
CA PHE A 14 -38.04 -10.07 -4.91
C PHE A 14 -38.48 -9.47 -3.58
N SER A 15 -37.87 -9.95 -2.50
CA SER A 15 -37.94 -9.32 -1.19
C SER A 15 -36.61 -8.63 -0.90
N ASN A 16 -36.68 -7.45 -0.27
CA ASN A 16 -35.48 -6.73 0.16
C ASN A 16 -34.76 -7.50 1.28
N ARG A 17 -33.44 -7.46 1.23
CA ARG A 17 -32.55 -8.00 2.26
C ARG A 17 -32.29 -6.90 3.29
N SER A 18 -32.56 -7.17 4.57
CA SER A 18 -32.44 -6.16 5.64
C SER A 18 -31.03 -5.98 6.19
N LYS A 19 -30.14 -6.96 5.98
CA LYS A 19 -28.74 -6.91 6.42
C LYS A 19 -27.82 -7.75 5.53
N THR A 20 -26.52 -7.50 5.61
CA THR A 20 -25.51 -8.31 4.92
C THR A 20 -24.33 -8.55 5.83
N ASP A 21 -24.26 -9.77 6.37
CA ASP A 21 -23.21 -10.24 7.28
C ASP A 21 -22.11 -10.99 6.50
N TYR A 22 -22.44 -11.52 5.31
CA TYR A 22 -21.55 -12.37 4.52
C TYR A 22 -21.49 -12.00 3.03
N ILE A 23 -20.30 -12.13 2.45
CA ILE A 23 -20.06 -12.22 1.01
C ILE A 23 -19.62 -13.66 0.75
N VAL A 24 -20.45 -14.42 0.04
CA VAL A 24 -20.30 -15.87 -0.14
C VAL A 24 -19.79 -16.16 -1.54
N LEU A 25 -18.70 -16.92 -1.62
CA LEU A 25 -18.04 -17.32 -2.84
C LEU A 25 -18.51 -18.72 -3.27
N HIS A 26 -18.92 -18.80 -4.54
CA HIS A 26 -19.46 -19.98 -5.20
C HIS A 26 -18.69 -20.27 -6.50
N HIS A 27 -18.84 -21.49 -7.00
CA HIS A 27 -18.57 -21.82 -8.39
C HIS A 27 -19.83 -22.40 -9.03
N ALA A 28 -19.90 -22.36 -10.36
CA ALA A 28 -21.07 -22.82 -11.11
C ALA A 28 -21.15 -24.34 -11.24
N GLU A 29 -20.09 -25.09 -10.90
CA GLU A 29 -19.92 -26.51 -11.24
C GLU A 29 -20.06 -26.80 -12.75
N ALA A 30 -19.79 -25.78 -13.57
CA ALA A 30 -19.87 -25.85 -15.02
C ALA A 30 -18.64 -25.21 -15.63
N VAL A 31 -17.87 -25.99 -16.40
CA VAL A 31 -16.60 -25.55 -17.01
C VAL A 31 -16.78 -24.35 -17.92
N LYS A 32 -17.94 -24.21 -18.57
CA LYS A 32 -18.28 -23.06 -19.40
C LYS A 32 -19.76 -22.73 -19.28
N CYS A 33 -20.09 -21.56 -18.77
CA CYS A 33 -21.48 -21.11 -18.62
C CYS A 33 -21.59 -19.59 -18.48
N THR A 34 -22.61 -19.01 -19.09
CA THR A 34 -22.93 -17.59 -18.98
C THR A 34 -23.86 -17.33 -17.79
N ALA A 35 -24.05 -16.06 -17.43
CA ALA A 35 -25.00 -15.70 -16.39
C ALA A 35 -26.45 -16.04 -16.80
N GLN A 36 -26.77 -16.02 -18.09
CA GLN A 36 -28.06 -16.41 -18.66
C GLN A 36 -28.29 -17.93 -18.61
N ASP A 37 -27.23 -18.73 -18.80
CA ASP A 37 -27.30 -20.18 -18.61
C ASP A 37 -27.68 -20.49 -17.16
N VAL A 38 -26.94 -19.89 -16.20
CA VAL A 38 -27.23 -20.04 -14.76
C VAL A 38 -28.64 -19.55 -14.42
N HIS A 39 -29.06 -18.41 -14.99
CA HIS A 39 -30.43 -17.91 -14.82
C HIS A 39 -31.48 -18.92 -15.31
N SER A 40 -31.29 -19.50 -16.50
CA SER A 40 -32.21 -20.47 -17.08
C SER A 40 -32.27 -21.76 -16.28
N TRP A 41 -31.13 -22.26 -15.79
CA TRP A 41 -31.07 -23.44 -14.93
C TRP A 41 -31.76 -23.22 -13.60
N HIS A 42 -31.53 -22.07 -12.96
CA HIS A 42 -32.20 -21.76 -11.70
C HIS A 42 -33.72 -21.58 -11.88
N ARG A 43 -34.17 -21.03 -13.00
CA ARG A 43 -35.61 -21.01 -13.34
C ARG A 43 -36.17 -22.42 -13.52
N ALA A 44 -35.44 -23.32 -14.18
CA ALA A 44 -35.85 -24.71 -14.32
C ALA A 44 -35.96 -25.43 -12.97
N ASN A 45 -35.17 -25.02 -11.98
CA ASN A 45 -35.28 -25.47 -10.57
C ASN A 45 -36.40 -24.79 -9.78
N GLY A 46 -37.25 -23.97 -10.43
CA GLY A 46 -38.38 -23.28 -9.80
C GLY A 46 -38.00 -21.98 -9.08
N TRP A 47 -36.77 -21.49 -9.21
CA TRP A 47 -36.37 -20.22 -8.60
C TRP A 47 -36.77 -19.04 -9.48
N THR A 48 -36.79 -17.83 -8.91
CA THR A 48 -37.09 -16.58 -9.63
C THR A 48 -36.17 -16.35 -10.86
N GLY A 49 -34.97 -16.92 -10.83
CA GLY A 49 -33.89 -16.73 -11.78
C GLY A 49 -32.54 -17.01 -11.12
N ILE A 50 -31.47 -16.51 -11.72
CA ILE A 50 -30.10 -16.58 -11.16
C ILE A 50 -30.14 -16.23 -9.66
N GLY A 51 -29.48 -17.06 -8.86
CA GLY A 51 -29.56 -17.02 -7.40
C GLY A 51 -28.48 -16.14 -6.77
N TYR A 52 -27.44 -15.87 -7.55
CA TYR A 52 -26.30 -15.06 -7.18
C TYR A 52 -26.55 -13.59 -7.50
N HIS A 53 -25.85 -12.71 -6.80
CA HIS A 53 -25.90 -11.27 -7.03
C HIS A 53 -24.87 -10.85 -8.08
N PHE A 54 -23.77 -11.60 -8.18
CA PHE A 54 -22.75 -11.40 -9.20
C PHE A 54 -22.31 -12.75 -9.78
N PHE A 55 -21.99 -12.73 -11.07
CA PHE A 55 -21.41 -13.84 -11.78
C PHE A 55 -20.12 -13.40 -12.48
N VAL A 56 -19.01 -14.11 -12.27
CA VAL A 56 -17.69 -13.74 -12.79
C VAL A 56 -17.23 -14.80 -13.78
N ARG A 57 -17.01 -14.40 -15.03
CA ARG A 57 -16.50 -15.24 -16.13
C ARG A 57 -15.00 -15.49 -16.00
N LYS A 58 -14.48 -16.48 -16.72
CA LYS A 58 -13.04 -16.83 -16.72
C LYS A 58 -12.11 -15.70 -17.15
N ASP A 59 -12.59 -14.81 -18.02
CA ASP A 59 -11.85 -13.62 -18.48
C ASP A 59 -11.88 -12.46 -17.47
N GLY A 60 -12.56 -12.63 -16.32
CA GLY A 60 -12.72 -11.60 -15.30
C GLY A 60 -13.91 -10.68 -15.51
N THR A 61 -14.72 -10.86 -16.56
CA THR A 61 -15.95 -10.08 -16.75
C THR A 61 -16.96 -10.37 -15.66
N ILE A 62 -17.51 -9.33 -15.04
CA ILE A 62 -18.48 -9.42 -13.95
C ILE A 62 -19.87 -9.04 -14.49
N TYR A 63 -20.85 -9.92 -14.28
CA TYR A 63 -22.25 -9.69 -14.60
C TYR A 63 -23.06 -9.52 -13.31
N CYS A 64 -23.92 -8.51 -13.26
CA CYS A 64 -24.97 -8.42 -12.25
C CYS A 64 -25.94 -9.59 -12.40
N GLY A 65 -26.33 -10.20 -11.29
CA GLY A 65 -27.39 -11.20 -11.19
C GLY A 65 -28.62 -10.60 -10.52
N ARG A 66 -28.99 -11.12 -9.34
CA ARG A 66 -30.01 -10.48 -8.51
C ARG A 66 -29.57 -9.08 -8.06
N PRO A 67 -30.51 -8.12 -7.96
CA PRO A 67 -30.20 -6.80 -7.40
C PRO A 67 -29.48 -6.91 -6.05
N ILE A 68 -28.46 -6.08 -5.83
CA ILE A 68 -27.56 -6.22 -4.68
C ILE A 68 -28.28 -6.17 -3.32
N ASN A 69 -29.40 -5.46 -3.23
CA ASN A 69 -30.20 -5.25 -2.01
C ASN A 69 -31.32 -6.28 -1.80
N VAL A 70 -31.51 -7.26 -2.69
CA VAL A 70 -32.58 -8.27 -2.53
C VAL A 70 -32.07 -9.58 -1.95
N VAL A 71 -32.97 -10.42 -1.46
CA VAL A 71 -32.63 -11.75 -0.95
C VAL A 71 -32.15 -12.66 -2.10
N GLY A 72 -30.99 -13.29 -1.89
CA GLY A 72 -30.40 -14.26 -2.81
C GLY A 72 -31.09 -15.62 -2.81
N ALA A 73 -30.59 -16.53 -3.65
CA ALA A 73 -30.93 -17.95 -3.61
C ALA A 73 -29.67 -18.77 -3.88
N HIS A 74 -28.75 -18.81 -2.92
CA HIS A 74 -27.43 -19.43 -3.08
C HIS A 74 -26.92 -20.18 -1.83
N VAL A 75 -27.40 -19.85 -0.63
CA VAL A 75 -27.14 -20.63 0.60
C VAL A 75 -28.42 -20.74 1.42
N GLN A 76 -28.95 -21.95 1.56
CA GLN A 76 -30.14 -22.20 2.38
C GLN A 76 -29.90 -21.74 3.83
N GLY A 77 -30.86 -21.02 4.41
CA GLY A 77 -30.75 -20.45 5.76
C GLY A 77 -29.91 -19.17 5.88
N MET A 78 -29.09 -18.83 4.88
CA MET A 78 -28.21 -17.64 4.93
C MET A 78 -28.52 -16.59 3.85
N ASN A 79 -29.47 -16.86 2.94
CA ASN A 79 -29.84 -15.95 1.85
C ASN A 79 -30.27 -14.55 2.31
N SER A 80 -30.90 -14.44 3.48
CA SER A 80 -31.43 -13.17 4.02
C SER A 80 -30.36 -12.28 4.67
N CYS A 81 -29.12 -12.76 4.78
CA CYS A 81 -28.01 -12.02 5.37
C CYS A 81 -26.73 -12.09 4.53
N SER A 82 -26.81 -12.48 3.25
CA SER A 82 -25.62 -12.64 2.43
C SER A 82 -25.78 -12.15 0.99
N VAL A 83 -24.64 -11.79 0.40
CA VAL A 83 -24.44 -11.58 -1.03
C VAL A 83 -23.67 -12.76 -1.59
N GLY A 84 -24.07 -13.24 -2.75
CA GLY A 84 -23.47 -14.40 -3.43
C GLY A 84 -22.73 -13.98 -4.70
N ILE A 85 -21.47 -14.39 -4.82
CA ILE A 85 -20.63 -14.23 -6.02
C ILE A 85 -20.34 -15.63 -6.57
N CYS A 86 -20.72 -15.89 -7.81
CA CYS A 86 -20.48 -17.17 -8.46
C CYS A 86 -19.40 -17.04 -9.55
N ALA A 87 -18.37 -17.88 -9.48
CA ALA A 87 -17.38 -18.02 -10.53
C ALA A 87 -17.84 -19.04 -11.58
N GLU A 88 -17.69 -18.71 -12.87
CA GLU A 88 -17.69 -19.71 -13.94
C GLU A 88 -16.59 -20.74 -13.67
N GLY A 89 -16.93 -22.02 -13.73
CA GLY A 89 -15.98 -23.12 -13.63
C GLY A 89 -16.43 -24.27 -12.73
N ASP A 90 -15.78 -25.42 -12.90
CA ASP A 90 -15.86 -26.55 -11.96
C ASP A 90 -14.51 -26.73 -11.26
N TYR A 91 -14.32 -25.95 -10.19
CA TYR A 91 -13.19 -26.03 -9.26
C TYR A 91 -13.30 -27.18 -8.23
N HIS A 92 -14.14 -28.19 -8.44
CA HIS A 92 -14.17 -29.40 -7.61
C HIS A 92 -13.55 -30.60 -8.35
N THR A 93 -13.99 -30.85 -9.59
CA THR A 93 -13.58 -32.06 -10.33
C THR A 93 -12.82 -31.80 -11.62
N LYS A 94 -13.12 -30.73 -12.37
CA LYS A 94 -12.58 -30.54 -13.74
C LYS A 94 -11.39 -29.59 -13.79
N GLU A 95 -11.42 -28.52 -13.00
CA GLU A 95 -10.45 -27.43 -13.08
C GLU A 95 -9.64 -27.34 -11.80
N LYS A 96 -8.33 -27.53 -11.92
CA LYS A 96 -7.40 -27.49 -10.78
C LYS A 96 -6.89 -26.08 -10.49
N THR A 97 -7.10 -25.13 -11.39
CA THR A 97 -6.62 -23.77 -11.28
C THR A 97 -7.67 -22.79 -11.79
N MET A 98 -7.83 -21.67 -11.09
CA MET A 98 -8.66 -20.55 -11.52
C MET A 98 -7.83 -19.60 -12.40
N PRO A 99 -8.36 -19.11 -13.53
CA PRO A 99 -7.70 -18.07 -14.32
C PRO A 99 -7.40 -16.80 -13.49
N GLN A 100 -6.23 -16.20 -13.71
CA GLN A 100 -5.80 -15.03 -12.93
C GLN A 100 -6.74 -13.83 -13.09
N ALA A 101 -7.30 -13.61 -14.28
CA ALA A 101 -8.24 -12.51 -14.53
C ALA A 101 -9.52 -12.68 -13.70
N GLN A 102 -10.10 -13.88 -13.69
CA GLN A 102 -11.26 -14.20 -12.84
C GLN A 102 -10.94 -14.04 -11.35
N LYS A 103 -9.81 -14.58 -10.89
CA LYS A 103 -9.39 -14.44 -9.48
C LYS A 103 -9.26 -12.97 -9.09
N LYS A 104 -8.57 -12.16 -9.91
CA LYS A 104 -8.38 -10.73 -9.70
C LYS A 104 -9.73 -10.00 -9.61
N SER A 105 -10.64 -10.24 -10.55
CA SER A 105 -11.97 -9.62 -10.55
C SER A 105 -12.80 -9.99 -9.32
N ILE A 106 -12.74 -11.24 -8.84
CA ILE A 106 -13.44 -11.65 -7.61
C ILE A 106 -12.90 -10.90 -6.40
N ILE A 107 -11.58 -10.73 -6.32
CA ILE A 107 -10.91 -10.01 -5.23
C ILE A 107 -11.29 -8.53 -5.25
N GLU A 108 -11.19 -7.88 -6.41
CA GLU A 108 -11.60 -6.48 -6.59
C GLU A 108 -13.08 -6.29 -6.24
N LEU A 109 -13.95 -7.21 -6.65
CA LEU A 109 -15.38 -7.17 -6.34
C LEU A 109 -15.65 -7.31 -4.84
N CYS A 110 -15.01 -8.28 -4.16
CA CYS A 110 -15.15 -8.43 -2.72
C CYS A 110 -14.72 -7.16 -1.97
N GLN A 111 -13.60 -6.56 -2.38
CA GLN A 111 -13.09 -5.33 -1.79
C GLN A 111 -14.02 -4.15 -2.05
N TYR A 112 -14.52 -3.99 -3.28
CA TYR A 112 -15.50 -2.98 -3.65
C TYR A 112 -16.78 -3.09 -2.81
N LEU A 113 -17.30 -4.31 -2.65
CA LEU A 113 -18.49 -4.55 -1.82
C LEU A 113 -18.27 -4.19 -0.36
N LYS A 114 -17.12 -4.59 0.21
CA LYS A 114 -16.78 -4.22 1.59
C LYS A 114 -16.61 -2.72 1.77
N LYS A 115 -15.87 -2.06 0.87
CA LYS A 115 -15.57 -0.63 0.96
C LYS A 115 -16.83 0.24 0.85
N ASN A 116 -17.73 -0.11 -0.07
CA ASN A 116 -18.83 0.78 -0.43
C ASN A 116 -20.19 0.42 0.20
N TYR A 117 -20.41 -0.85 0.57
CA TYR A 117 -21.73 -1.32 1.02
C TYR A 117 -21.69 -2.08 2.34
N TYR A 118 -20.72 -2.98 2.53
CA TYR A 118 -20.75 -3.98 3.60
C TYR A 118 -19.41 -4.10 4.34
N PRO A 119 -18.96 -3.04 5.06
CA PRO A 119 -17.62 -2.99 5.67
C PRO A 119 -17.35 -4.14 6.64
N ASN A 120 -18.38 -4.57 7.38
CA ASN A 120 -18.28 -5.62 8.39
C ASN A 120 -18.56 -7.03 7.85
N ALA A 121 -18.92 -7.18 6.57
CA ALA A 121 -19.25 -8.49 6.03
C ALA A 121 -18.01 -9.40 5.97
N LYS A 122 -18.20 -10.67 6.33
CA LYS A 122 -17.16 -11.71 6.23
C LYS A 122 -17.16 -12.32 4.83
N ILE A 123 -15.99 -12.50 4.25
CA ILE A 123 -15.83 -13.22 2.98
C ILE A 123 -15.65 -14.69 3.31
N VAL A 124 -16.53 -15.54 2.77
CA VAL A 124 -16.57 -16.98 3.07
C VAL A 124 -16.87 -17.79 1.81
N GLY A 125 -16.47 -19.06 1.77
CA GLY A 125 -16.99 -20.03 0.80
C GLY A 125 -18.33 -20.59 1.24
N HIS A 126 -19.16 -21.08 0.30
CA HIS A 126 -20.45 -21.73 0.64
C HIS A 126 -20.27 -22.83 1.71
N ARG A 127 -19.26 -23.70 1.55
CA ARG A 127 -18.91 -24.76 2.52
C ARG A 127 -18.60 -24.31 3.93
N GLU A 128 -18.27 -23.04 4.14
CA GLU A 128 -17.91 -22.53 5.48
C GLU A 128 -19.15 -22.12 6.30
N ILE A 129 -20.31 -21.95 5.65
CA ILE A 129 -21.55 -21.48 6.29
C ILE A 129 -22.79 -22.30 5.88
N GLY A 130 -22.60 -23.40 5.15
CA GLY A 130 -23.66 -24.28 4.68
C GLY A 130 -23.13 -25.69 4.40
N ASP A 131 -24.05 -26.64 4.25
CA ASP A 131 -23.73 -28.04 3.97
C ASP A 131 -23.51 -28.24 2.46
N SER A 132 -22.29 -27.96 1.99
CA SER A 132 -21.93 -28.04 0.57
C SER A 132 -20.42 -28.22 0.37
N ASN A 133 -20.02 -28.80 -0.77
CA ASN A 133 -18.63 -28.82 -1.22
C ASN A 133 -18.23 -27.57 -2.01
N CYS A 134 -19.20 -26.73 -2.39
CA CYS A 134 -19.03 -25.47 -3.08
C CYS A 134 -18.17 -24.50 -2.22
N PRO A 135 -17.21 -23.74 -2.77
CA PRO A 135 -16.95 -23.52 -4.20
C PRO A 135 -15.98 -24.52 -4.85
N GLY A 136 -15.76 -25.70 -4.25
CA GLY A 136 -14.88 -26.73 -4.80
C GLY A 136 -13.47 -26.69 -4.21
N ARG A 137 -12.80 -27.85 -4.14
CA ARG A 137 -11.50 -28.01 -3.45
C ARG A 137 -10.33 -27.29 -4.12
N TYR A 138 -10.43 -26.99 -5.41
CA TYR A 138 -9.42 -26.26 -6.18
C TYR A 138 -9.72 -24.76 -6.30
N TYR A 139 -10.82 -24.29 -5.71
CA TYR A 139 -11.11 -22.87 -5.65
C TYR A 139 -10.12 -22.20 -4.69
N PRO A 140 -9.43 -21.13 -5.10
CA PRO A 140 -8.39 -20.46 -4.29
C PRO A 140 -9.02 -19.58 -3.19
N LEU A 141 -9.79 -20.19 -2.30
CA LEU A 141 -10.64 -19.51 -1.33
C LEU A 141 -9.80 -18.71 -0.33
N ASP A 142 -8.76 -19.32 0.24
CA ASP A 142 -7.90 -18.67 1.22
C ASP A 142 -7.06 -17.55 0.60
N GLU A 143 -6.61 -17.71 -0.65
CA GLU A 143 -5.94 -16.63 -1.37
C GLU A 143 -6.88 -15.44 -1.53
N ILE A 144 -8.12 -15.66 -1.99
CA ILE A 144 -9.11 -14.58 -2.20
C ILE A 144 -9.48 -13.90 -0.87
N LYS A 145 -9.67 -14.67 0.21
CA LYS A 145 -10.03 -14.13 1.54
C LYS A 145 -8.91 -13.30 2.16
N ASN A 146 -7.66 -13.69 1.94
CA ASN A 146 -6.49 -13.10 2.60
C ASN A 146 -5.76 -12.05 1.74
N MET A 147 -6.14 -11.86 0.47
CA MET A 147 -5.47 -10.88 -0.38
C MET A 147 -5.74 -9.47 0.11
N LYS A 148 -4.73 -8.89 0.77
CA LYS A 148 -4.69 -7.47 1.11
C LYS A 148 -4.47 -6.66 -0.16
N TYR A 149 -5.09 -5.50 -0.20
CA TYR A 149 -4.92 -4.50 -1.23
C TYR A 149 -3.43 -4.27 -1.55
N THR A 150 -3.00 -4.64 -2.75
CA THR A 150 -1.84 -4.00 -3.37
C THR A 150 -2.40 -2.96 -4.32
N GLU A 151 -2.33 -1.71 -3.89
CA GLU A 151 -2.61 -0.55 -4.74
C GLU A 151 -1.59 -0.59 -5.89
N VAL A 152 -1.96 -1.18 -7.02
CA VAL A 152 -1.12 -1.13 -8.21
C VAL A 152 -1.37 0.24 -8.83
N LEU A 153 -0.40 1.14 -8.67
CA LEU A 153 -0.41 2.45 -9.32
C LEU A 153 -0.69 2.27 -10.82
N THR A 154 -1.54 3.12 -11.39
CA THR A 154 -1.62 3.19 -12.84
C THR A 154 -0.25 3.60 -13.40
N MET A 155 0.03 3.27 -14.66
CA MET A 155 1.31 3.68 -15.28
C MET A 155 1.48 5.21 -15.25
N GLU A 156 0.38 5.94 -15.36
CA GLU A 156 0.36 7.41 -15.24
C GLU A 156 0.73 7.87 -13.83
N GLN A 157 0.08 7.32 -12.79
CA GLN A 157 0.40 7.61 -11.39
C GLN A 157 1.84 7.22 -11.03
N TYR A 158 2.34 6.11 -11.58
CA TYR A 158 3.73 5.69 -11.41
C TYR A 158 4.70 6.70 -12.02
N ASN A 159 4.43 7.16 -13.25
CA ASN A 159 5.27 8.13 -13.92
C ASN A 159 5.26 9.50 -13.22
N GLU A 160 4.09 9.94 -12.74
CA GLU A 160 3.97 11.16 -11.94
C GLU A 160 4.78 11.06 -10.64
N LEU A 161 4.60 9.96 -9.90
CA LEU A 161 5.35 9.71 -8.66
C LEU A 161 6.86 9.66 -8.91
N LYS A 162 7.29 8.99 -9.98
CA LYS A 162 8.69 8.91 -10.38
C LYS A 162 9.26 10.31 -10.69
N SER A 163 8.52 11.13 -11.43
CA SER A 163 8.93 12.50 -11.76
C SER A 163 9.08 13.37 -10.51
N LEU A 164 8.16 13.24 -9.54
CA LEU A 164 8.25 13.95 -8.26
C LEU A 164 9.48 13.54 -7.46
N ILE A 165 9.80 12.24 -7.40
CA ILE A 165 10.98 11.72 -6.71
C ILE A 165 12.27 12.26 -7.35
N GLU A 166 12.34 12.25 -8.68
CA GLU A 166 13.50 12.76 -9.42
C GLU A 166 13.70 14.26 -9.16
N LYS A 167 12.62 15.05 -9.14
CA LYS A 167 12.66 16.48 -8.83
C LYS A 167 13.12 16.74 -7.38
N GLN A 168 12.58 16.02 -6.41
CA GLN A 168 13.00 16.14 -5.01
C GLN A 168 14.46 15.74 -4.82
N ALA A 169 14.92 14.70 -5.51
CA ALA A 169 16.32 14.27 -5.44
C ALA A 169 17.27 15.36 -5.96
N ALA A 170 16.90 16.06 -7.03
CA ALA A 170 17.65 17.19 -7.55
C ALA A 170 17.69 18.36 -6.55
N GLU A 171 16.54 18.75 -5.99
CA GLU A 171 16.46 19.82 -4.98
C GLU A 171 17.30 19.50 -3.73
N ILE A 172 17.29 18.24 -3.28
CA ILE A 172 18.14 17.77 -2.15
C ILE A 172 19.63 17.85 -2.51
N ALA A 173 20.01 17.54 -3.75
CA ALA A 173 21.40 17.65 -4.20
C ALA A 173 21.87 19.10 -4.19
N ASP A 174 21.03 20.03 -4.67
CA ASP A 174 21.33 21.46 -4.68
C ASP A 174 21.44 22.03 -3.25
N LEU A 175 20.50 21.67 -2.36
CA LEU A 175 20.56 22.08 -0.94
C LEU A 175 21.82 21.57 -0.24
N LYS A 176 22.26 20.34 -0.55
CA LYS A 176 23.54 19.81 -0.03
C LYS A 176 24.73 20.62 -0.52
N ASN A 177 24.72 21.05 -1.78
CA ASN A 177 25.78 21.88 -2.34
C ASN A 177 25.82 23.27 -1.69
N ILE A 178 24.66 23.91 -1.54
CA ILE A 178 24.51 25.20 -0.85
C ILE A 178 25.00 25.08 0.61
N ASN A 179 24.60 24.03 1.33
CA ASN A 179 25.07 23.82 2.71
C ASN A 179 26.58 23.66 2.79
N LYS A 180 27.21 22.95 1.84
CA LYS A 180 28.66 22.83 1.78
C LYS A 180 29.34 24.19 1.57
N GLN A 181 28.79 25.04 0.71
CA GLN A 181 29.28 26.39 0.49
C GLN A 181 29.13 27.26 1.75
N LEU A 182 27.97 27.19 2.42
CA LEU A 182 27.72 27.92 3.66
C LEU A 182 28.67 27.50 4.78
N VAL A 183 28.91 26.19 4.96
CA VAL A 183 29.89 25.68 5.95
C VAL A 183 31.28 26.24 5.66
N ASN A 184 31.70 26.27 4.39
CA ASN A 184 32.99 26.84 4.01
C ASN A 184 33.05 28.34 4.35
N VAL A 185 32.02 29.11 4.02
CA VAL A 185 31.96 30.54 4.35
C VAL A 185 32.09 30.75 5.85
N VAL A 186 31.27 30.06 6.65
CA VAL A 186 31.33 30.12 8.12
C VAL A 186 32.73 29.81 8.62
N GLN A 187 33.36 28.72 8.16
CA GLN A 187 34.72 28.38 8.57
C GLN A 187 35.76 29.44 8.21
N THR A 188 35.60 30.13 7.07
CA THR A 188 36.53 31.18 6.63
C THR A 188 36.31 32.54 7.29
N THR A 189 35.09 32.87 7.72
CA THR A 189 34.77 34.17 8.32
C THR A 189 34.72 34.15 9.84
N MET A 190 34.63 32.96 10.45
CA MET A 190 34.57 32.82 11.90
C MET A 190 35.92 33.17 12.53
N VAL A 191 35.83 34.03 13.54
CA VAL A 191 36.94 34.46 14.36
C VAL A 191 36.85 33.69 15.68
N TYR A 192 37.95 33.05 16.07
CA TYR A 192 38.02 32.18 17.23
C TYR A 192 38.80 32.85 18.35
N ASP A 193 38.17 32.97 19.51
CA ASP A 193 38.80 33.45 20.74
C ASP A 193 38.86 32.33 21.77
N PHE A 194 39.93 32.25 22.55
CA PHE A 194 40.04 31.18 23.55
C PHE A 194 39.02 31.33 24.69
N ASN A 195 38.67 32.58 25.00
CA ASN A 195 37.76 32.95 26.09
C ASN A 195 36.28 32.88 25.71
N ASP A 196 35.95 32.47 24.48
CA ASP A 196 34.58 32.25 24.07
C ASP A 196 34.24 30.74 23.94
N ASP A 197 32.95 30.44 23.82
CA ASP A 197 32.46 29.06 23.67
C ASP A 197 32.63 28.52 22.24
N ASN A 198 33.26 29.28 21.34
CA ASN A 198 33.35 29.01 19.91
C ASN A 198 34.64 28.25 19.53
N MET A 199 35.64 28.24 20.42
CA MET A 199 36.90 27.51 20.24
C MET A 199 36.67 25.99 20.10
N PRO A 200 37.05 25.38 18.97
CA PRO A 200 36.83 23.95 18.75
C PRO A 200 37.69 23.08 19.68
N ASP A 201 37.12 21.98 20.19
CA ASP A 201 37.81 21.04 21.09
C ASP A 201 39.12 20.49 20.52
N TRP A 202 39.18 20.30 19.20
CA TRP A 202 40.39 19.81 18.53
C TRP A 202 41.55 20.83 18.51
N ALA A 203 41.26 22.13 18.62
CA ALA A 203 42.24 23.21 18.59
C ALA A 203 42.62 23.69 20.00
N ARG A 204 41.69 23.57 20.96
CA ARG A 204 41.78 24.13 22.30
C ARG A 204 43.10 23.82 23.04
N PRO A 205 43.62 22.56 23.07
CA PRO A 205 44.89 22.27 23.77
C PRO A 205 46.10 22.96 23.15
N ALA A 206 46.12 23.08 21.81
CA ALA A 206 47.24 23.69 21.09
C ALA A 206 47.26 25.21 21.27
N VAL A 207 46.08 25.85 21.25
CA VAL A 207 45.95 27.29 21.50
C VAL A 207 46.37 27.63 22.93
N GLN A 208 45.93 26.85 23.92
CA GLN A 208 46.36 27.04 25.31
C GLN A 208 47.89 26.91 25.44
N ALA A 209 48.50 25.88 24.84
CA ALA A 209 49.95 25.70 24.89
C ALA A 209 50.72 26.86 24.22
N ALA A 210 50.21 27.40 23.10
CA ALA A 210 50.80 28.55 22.43
C ALA A 210 50.72 29.83 23.29
N GLN A 211 49.60 30.04 24.01
CA GLN A 211 49.46 31.13 24.97
C GLN A 211 50.39 30.96 26.17
N ASP A 212 50.46 29.77 26.75
CA ASP A 212 51.32 29.46 27.90
C ASP A 212 52.82 29.64 27.56
N TYR A 213 53.21 29.31 26.33
CA TYR A 213 54.55 29.53 25.79
C TYR A 213 54.84 31.02 25.49
N GLY A 214 53.81 31.85 25.37
CA GLY A 214 53.91 33.27 25.02
C GLY A 214 54.04 33.54 23.52
N ALA A 215 53.84 32.52 22.67
CA ALA A 215 53.82 32.68 21.21
C ALA A 215 52.52 33.34 20.71
N LEU A 216 51.47 33.35 21.55
CA LEU A 216 50.19 33.95 21.24
C LEU A 216 49.69 34.81 22.41
N VAL A 217 49.36 36.07 22.14
CA VAL A 217 48.90 37.05 23.15
C VAL A 217 47.64 37.73 22.62
N GLY A 218 46.62 37.83 23.46
CA GLY A 218 45.35 38.47 23.11
C GLY A 218 45.37 40.00 23.23
N ASP A 219 44.26 40.62 22.84
CA ASP A 219 44.01 42.05 23.03
C ASP A 219 43.76 42.43 24.50
N GLU A 220 43.42 43.69 24.76
CA GLU A 220 43.11 44.20 26.11
C GLU A 220 41.93 43.49 26.79
N GLN A 221 41.08 42.80 26.02
CA GLN A 221 39.97 41.98 26.51
C GLN A 221 40.28 40.47 26.48
N GLY A 222 41.52 40.09 26.14
CA GLY A 222 41.97 38.70 26.07
C GLY A 222 41.50 37.93 24.82
N ARG A 223 41.01 38.62 23.79
CA ARG A 223 40.59 38.02 22.51
C ARG A 223 41.80 37.76 21.62
N LEU A 224 41.80 36.64 20.92
CA LEU A 224 42.92 36.17 20.09
C LEU A 224 42.71 36.46 18.60
N GLY A 225 41.48 36.65 18.16
CA GLY A 225 41.17 37.03 16.78
C GLY A 225 41.57 35.98 15.74
N LEU A 226 41.61 34.69 16.12
CA LEU A 226 42.22 33.66 15.27
C LEU A 226 41.29 33.29 14.12
N SER A 227 41.81 33.20 12.90
CA SER A 227 41.11 32.55 11.80
C SER A 227 41.21 31.03 11.92
N TYR A 228 40.36 30.30 11.18
CA TYR A 228 40.48 28.84 11.07
C TYR A 228 41.88 28.40 10.56
N LYS A 229 42.52 29.20 9.69
CA LYS A 229 43.87 28.92 9.19
C LYS A 229 44.92 29.08 10.30
N ASP A 230 44.73 30.04 11.19
CA ASP A 230 45.61 30.23 12.34
C ASP A 230 45.49 29.05 13.29
N LEU A 231 44.27 28.60 13.60
CA LEU A 231 44.04 27.39 14.40
C LEU A 231 44.74 26.17 13.80
N ARG A 232 44.64 25.95 12.49
CA ARG A 232 45.30 24.83 11.80
C ARG A 232 46.83 24.93 11.86
N THR A 233 47.36 26.15 11.82
CA THR A 233 48.80 26.41 11.88
C THR A 233 49.33 26.17 13.30
N ILE A 234 48.66 26.72 14.31
CA ILE A 234 48.97 26.53 15.74
C ILE A 234 48.90 25.04 16.11
N VAL A 235 47.87 24.33 15.68
CA VAL A 235 47.77 22.87 15.94
C VAL A 235 48.91 22.09 15.29
N ARG A 236 49.36 22.50 14.10
CA ARG A 236 50.52 21.87 13.45
C ARG A 236 51.80 22.12 14.24
N GLU A 237 52.04 23.37 14.64
CA GLU A 237 53.21 23.77 15.42
C GLU A 237 53.26 23.05 16.77
N TYR A 238 52.12 22.99 17.48
CA TYR A 238 51.96 22.22 18.71
C TYR A 238 52.31 20.74 18.53
N ARG A 239 51.79 20.10 17.47
CA ARG A 239 52.11 18.68 17.15
C ARG A 239 53.58 18.45 16.80
N CYS A 240 54.25 19.47 16.27
CA CYS A 240 55.68 19.45 16.03
C CYS A 240 56.52 19.77 17.28
N GLY A 241 55.88 20.00 18.44
CA GLY A 241 56.55 20.27 19.71
C GLY A 241 57.07 21.70 19.85
N MET A 242 56.65 22.64 19.00
CA MET A 242 57.16 24.02 18.99
C MET A 242 56.82 24.83 20.25
N TYR A 243 55.83 24.38 21.05
CA TYR A 243 55.38 25.04 22.27
C TYR A 243 55.68 24.23 23.54
N ASN A 244 56.49 23.16 23.42
CA ASN A 244 56.96 22.43 24.59
C ASN A 244 58.01 23.29 25.28
N LYS A 245 57.75 23.71 26.53
CA LYS A 245 58.74 24.35 27.38
C LYS A 245 59.80 23.36 27.83
#